data_AF-E1YFF5-F1
#
_entry.id   AF-E1YFF5-F1
#
_cell.length_a   1.000
_cell.length_b   1.000
_cell.length_c   1.000
_cell.angle_alpha   90.00
_cell.angle_beta   90.00
_cell.angle_gamma   90.00
#
_symmetry.space_group_name_H-M   'P 1'
#
loop_
_entity.id
_entity.type
_entity.pdbx_description
1 polymer ?
#
loop_
_entity_poly.entity_id
_entity_poly.type
_entity_poly.pdbx_seq_one_letter_code
_entity_poly.pdbx_strand_id
1 'polypeptide(L)'
;MHFDTHIVRRFLLSKEFFNRENPWAYQSMTARMLEAVRKGCWNADEKIKKKLAAEYAINVVEKGVACCDHTCNNPMLNQMVVNIISLPGVLSPEMVEKFKLTIEKMAAKSLEEQTADRKDLLAKLNTGPGKIEKNAGQEEQKKPVDESSSKSQKDVKQVEGYKMEDMDTKDETTDLSSSGIQWAASLFVLLLIGLFVWCCRLDLIPRRSGPPSGRNPNLTLF
;
A
#
# COMPACT_ATOMS: atom_id res chain seq x y z
N MET A 1 0.15 -0.47 -12.22
CA MET A 1 1.40 -0.05 -11.54
C MET A 1 2.55 -0.52 -12.40
N HIS A 2 3.20 0.37 -13.14
CA HIS A 2 4.32 0.03 -14.03
C HIS A 2 5.63 0.25 -13.27
N PHE A 3 6.40 -0.81 -13.03
CA PHE A 3 7.75 -0.67 -12.49
C PHE A 3 8.72 -0.52 -13.66
N ASP A 4 9.28 0.67 -13.81
CA ASP A 4 10.36 0.91 -14.76
C ASP A 4 11.63 0.16 -14.31
N THR A 5 12.29 -0.49 -15.26
CA THR A 5 13.62 -1.12 -15.08
C THR A 5 14.64 -0.18 -14.43
N HIS A 6 14.59 1.13 -14.71
CA HIS A 6 15.46 2.13 -14.09
C HIS A 6 15.21 2.29 -12.59
N ILE A 7 13.93 2.28 -12.17
CA ILE A 7 13.53 2.38 -10.77
C ILE A 7 14.01 1.14 -10.01
N VAL A 8 13.81 -0.05 -10.58
CA VAL A 8 14.23 -1.31 -9.97
C VAL A 8 15.75 -1.37 -9.86
N ARG A 9 16.48 -0.92 -10.88
CA ARG A 9 17.94 -0.83 -10.83
C ARG A 9 18.40 0.11 -9.72
N ARG A 10 17.78 1.29 -9.58
CA ARG A 10 18.10 2.24 -8.51
C ARG A 10 17.81 1.66 -7.13
N PHE A 11 16.68 0.98 -6.97
CA PHE A 11 16.33 0.28 -5.73
C PHE A 11 17.37 -0.77 -5.35
N LEU A 12 17.79 -1.61 -6.30
CA LEU A 12 18.83 -2.62 -6.09
C LEU A 12 20.20 -2.01 -5.74
N LEU A 13 20.50 -0.80 -6.22
CA LEU A 13 21.71 -0.06 -5.83
C LEU A 13 21.63 0.51 -4.41
N SER A 14 20.43 0.75 -3.88
CA SER A 14 20.23 1.19 -2.49
C SER A 14 20.23 0.06 -1.46
N LYS A 15 20.51 -1.18 -1.86
CA LYS A 15 20.55 -2.36 -0.99
C LYS A 15 21.35 -2.13 0.29
N GLU A 16 22.56 -1.59 0.19
CA GLU A 16 23.45 -1.40 1.35
C GLU A 16 22.85 -0.45 2.40
N PHE A 17 22.15 0.59 1.95
CA PHE A 17 21.43 1.50 2.84
C PHE A 17 20.33 0.74 3.60
N PHE A 18 19.48 0.00 2.90
CA PHE A 18 18.42 -0.75 3.58
C PHE A 18 18.97 -1.84 4.49
N ASN A 19 20.01 -2.57 4.07
CA ASN A 19 20.62 -3.61 4.89
C ASN A 19 21.16 -3.09 6.22
N ARG A 20 21.60 -1.83 6.25
CA ARG A 20 22.07 -1.15 7.46
C ARG A 20 20.91 -0.62 8.30
N GLU A 21 19.96 0.09 7.68
CA GLU A 21 18.92 0.82 8.40
C GLU A 21 17.68 -0.03 8.71
N ASN A 22 17.20 -0.80 7.72
CA ASN A 22 15.99 -1.61 7.83
C ASN A 22 15.96 -2.74 6.77
N PRO A 23 16.53 -3.92 7.07
CA PRO A 23 16.56 -5.03 6.11
C PRO A 23 15.16 -5.56 5.78
N TRP A 24 14.22 -5.49 6.72
CA TRP A 24 12.84 -5.94 6.49
C TRP A 24 12.08 -5.05 5.50
N ALA A 25 12.40 -3.76 5.42
CA ALA A 25 11.87 -2.88 4.39
C ALA A 25 12.36 -3.30 2.99
N TYR A 26 13.64 -3.66 2.84
CA TYR A 26 14.16 -4.20 1.59
C TYR A 26 13.44 -5.49 1.19
N GLN A 27 13.21 -6.39 2.14
CA GLN A 27 12.46 -7.63 1.91
C GLN A 27 11.02 -7.33 1.47
N SER A 28 10.32 -6.45 2.19
CA SER A 28 8.94 -6.04 1.89
C SER A 28 8.80 -5.46 0.48
N MET A 29 9.70 -4.54 0.10
CA MET A 29 9.70 -3.93 -1.23
C MET A 29 10.03 -4.94 -2.33
N THR A 30 11.04 -5.79 -2.11
CA THR A 30 11.43 -6.83 -3.07
C THR A 30 10.33 -7.87 -3.25
N ALA A 31 9.70 -8.31 -2.16
CA ALA A 31 8.56 -9.22 -2.17
C ALA A 31 7.36 -8.60 -2.90
N ARG A 32 7.08 -7.31 -2.71
CA ARG A 32 5.99 -6.62 -3.42
C ARG A 32 6.23 -6.53 -4.93
N MET A 33 7.48 -6.29 -5.34
CA MET A 33 7.88 -6.32 -6.75
C MET A 33 7.72 -7.72 -7.35
N LEU A 34 8.19 -8.76 -6.66
CA LEU A 34 8.02 -10.15 -7.09
C LEU A 34 6.55 -10.58 -7.14
N GLU A 35 5.73 -10.12 -6.20
CA GLU A 35 4.29 -10.40 -6.17
C GLU A 35 3.56 -9.72 -7.35
N ALA A 36 3.99 -8.51 -7.74
CA ALA A 36 3.48 -7.86 -8.95
C ALA A 36 3.82 -8.66 -10.21
N VAL A 37 5.01 -9.27 -10.27
CA VAL A 37 5.38 -10.21 -11.34
C VAL A 37 4.50 -11.46 -11.30
N ARG A 38 4.37 -12.10 -10.13
CA ARG A 38 3.60 -13.34 -9.94
C ARG A 38 2.14 -13.21 -10.39
N LYS A 39 1.53 -12.05 -10.12
CA LYS A 39 0.13 -11.74 -10.45
C LYS A 39 -0.05 -11.18 -11.87
N GLY A 40 1.01 -11.06 -12.67
CA GLY A 40 0.93 -10.48 -14.01
C GLY A 40 0.67 -8.97 -14.03
N CYS A 41 0.79 -8.29 -12.88
CA CYS A 41 0.67 -6.83 -12.81
C CYS A 41 1.90 -6.13 -13.42
N TRP A 42 3.03 -6.83 -13.51
CA TRP A 42 4.27 -6.32 -14.08
C TRP A 42 5.05 -7.43 -14.80
N ASN A 43 5.31 -7.25 -16.09
CA ASN A 43 6.16 -8.14 -16.88
C ASN A 43 7.62 -7.71 -16.79
N ALA A 44 8.31 -8.15 -15.73
CA ALA A 44 9.74 -7.88 -15.55
C ALA A 44 10.61 -8.78 -16.43
N ASP A 45 11.72 -8.24 -16.96
CA ASP A 45 12.76 -9.01 -17.63
C ASP A 45 13.24 -10.18 -16.74
N GLU A 46 13.54 -11.31 -17.36
CA GLU A 46 14.01 -12.52 -16.65
C GLU A 46 15.23 -12.25 -15.77
N LYS A 47 16.16 -11.40 -16.23
CA LYS A 47 17.34 -11.01 -15.45
C LYS A 47 16.96 -10.25 -14.17
N ILE A 48 16.00 -9.35 -14.26
CA ILE A 48 15.51 -8.58 -13.10
C ILE A 48 14.75 -9.48 -12.14
N LYS A 49 13.87 -10.34 -12.67
CA LYS A 49 13.10 -11.32 -11.89
C LYS A 49 14.01 -12.24 -11.08
N LYS A 50 15.03 -12.83 -11.73
CA LYS A 50 16.05 -13.67 -11.06
C LYS A 50 16.83 -12.90 -10.01
N LYS A 51 17.26 -11.68 -10.32
CA LYS A 51 18.00 -10.83 -9.37
C LYS A 51 17.16 -10.48 -8.15
N LEU A 52 15.89 -10.08 -8.32
CA LEU A 52 14.99 -9.79 -7.20
C LEU A 52 14.76 -11.03 -6.32
N ALA A 53 14.54 -12.20 -6.93
CA ALA A 53 14.35 -13.45 -6.18
C ALA A 53 15.61 -13.83 -5.37
N ALA A 54 16.79 -13.72 -5.98
CA ALA A 54 18.06 -13.97 -5.30
C ALA A 54 18.30 -12.98 -4.13
N GLU A 55 18.08 -11.68 -4.37
CA GLU A 55 18.24 -10.63 -3.37
C GLU A 55 17.27 -10.81 -2.18
N TYR A 56 16.03 -11.17 -2.46
CA TYR A 56 15.04 -11.50 -1.43
C TYR A 56 15.49 -12.71 -0.59
N ALA A 57 15.87 -13.81 -1.25
CA ALA A 57 16.26 -15.04 -0.57
C ALA A 57 17.53 -14.87 0.28
N ILE A 58 18.57 -14.21 -0.27
CA ILE A 58 19.80 -13.89 0.46
C ILE A 58 19.47 -13.07 1.70
N ASN A 59 18.68 -12.00 1.56
CA ASN A 59 18.34 -11.13 2.68
C ASN A 59 17.56 -11.87 3.77
N VAL A 60 16.60 -12.73 3.39
CA VAL A 60 15.85 -13.57 4.34
C VAL A 60 16.77 -14.54 5.09
N VAL A 61 17.71 -15.19 4.39
CA VAL A 61 18.67 -16.11 5.03
C VAL A 61 19.62 -15.37 5.98
N GLU A 62 20.11 -14.20 5.59
CA GLU A 62 21.10 -13.44 6.37
C GLU A 62 20.50 -12.65 7.54
N LYS A 63 19.27 -12.13 7.38
CA LYS A 63 18.66 -11.17 8.32
C LYS A 63 17.40 -11.72 9.00
N GLY A 64 16.97 -12.93 8.66
CA GLY A 64 15.68 -13.48 9.05
C GLY A 64 14.54 -12.92 8.21
N VAL A 65 13.35 -13.53 8.30
CA VAL A 65 12.20 -13.15 7.49
C VAL A 65 11.42 -11.99 8.11
N ALA A 66 11.09 -10.98 7.30
CA ALA A 66 10.06 -10.01 7.63
C ALA A 66 8.73 -10.75 7.71
N CYS A 67 7.93 -10.57 8.77
CA CYS A 67 6.66 -11.29 8.89
C CYS A 67 5.45 -10.36 8.75
N CYS A 68 4.96 -10.26 7.52
CA CYS A 68 3.74 -9.57 7.11
C CYS A 68 3.04 -10.41 6.03
N ASP A 69 1.80 -10.03 5.65
CA ASP A 69 0.97 -10.81 4.73
C ASP A 69 1.58 -11.06 3.36
N HIS A 70 2.50 -10.19 2.92
CA HIS A 70 3.16 -10.29 1.61
C HIS A 70 4.54 -10.96 1.66
N THR A 71 5.01 -11.44 2.82
CA THR A 71 6.32 -12.09 2.99
C THR A 71 6.18 -13.50 3.60
N CYS A 72 6.31 -13.66 4.93
CA CYS A 72 6.24 -14.95 5.61
C CYS A 72 4.91 -15.69 5.31
N ASN A 73 3.79 -14.95 5.30
CA ASN A 73 2.44 -15.48 5.11
C ASN A 73 2.01 -15.53 3.62
N ASN A 74 2.98 -15.52 2.70
CA ASN A 74 2.72 -15.63 1.26
C ASN A 74 3.39 -16.88 0.67
N PRO A 75 2.84 -18.09 0.92
CA PRO A 75 3.45 -19.33 0.45
C PRO A 75 3.50 -19.43 -1.08
N MET A 76 2.57 -18.78 -1.78
CA MET A 76 2.57 -18.74 -3.26
C MET A 76 3.75 -17.94 -3.82
N LEU A 77 4.09 -16.83 -3.18
CA LEU A 77 5.29 -16.05 -3.50
C LEU A 77 6.55 -16.85 -3.15
N ASN A 78 6.62 -17.42 -1.94
CA ASN A 78 7.80 -18.16 -1.49
C ASN A 78 8.07 -19.38 -2.39
N GLN A 79 7.03 -20.07 -2.85
CA GLN A 79 7.16 -21.13 -3.86
C GLN A 79 7.71 -20.62 -5.19
N MET A 80 7.22 -19.48 -5.69
CA MET A 80 7.75 -18.87 -6.91
C MET A 80 9.23 -18.50 -6.74
N VAL A 81 9.60 -17.94 -5.58
CA VAL A 81 10.99 -17.60 -5.26
C VAL A 81 11.85 -18.84 -5.30
N VAL A 82 11.49 -19.92 -4.59
CA VAL A 82 12.19 -21.22 -4.61
C VAL A 82 12.41 -21.68 -6.04
N ASN A 83 11.35 -21.72 -6.86
CA ASN A 83 11.43 -22.17 -8.25
C ASN A 83 12.44 -21.35 -9.08
N ILE A 84 12.51 -20.03 -8.85
CA ILE A 84 13.44 -19.14 -9.56
C ILE A 84 14.87 -19.33 -9.08
N ILE A 85 15.09 -19.39 -7.76
CA ILE A 85 16.44 -19.49 -7.20
C ILE A 85 17.06 -20.88 -7.37
N SER A 86 16.24 -21.90 -7.58
CA SER A 86 16.67 -23.26 -7.95
C SER A 86 17.18 -23.38 -9.40
N LEU A 87 17.00 -22.35 -10.24
CA LEU A 87 17.53 -22.38 -11.61
C LEU A 87 19.07 -22.33 -11.59
N PRO A 88 19.75 -23.08 -12.47
CA PRO A 88 21.20 -23.06 -12.56
C PRO A 88 21.75 -21.64 -12.71
N GLY A 89 22.73 -21.29 -11.88
CA GLY A 89 23.40 -19.99 -11.90
C GLY A 89 22.64 -18.84 -11.21
N VAL A 90 21.52 -19.10 -10.53
CA VAL A 90 20.83 -18.07 -9.72
C VAL A 90 21.35 -18.06 -8.27
N LEU A 91 21.22 -19.17 -7.54
CA LEU A 91 21.81 -19.38 -6.22
C LEU A 91 22.40 -20.80 -6.09
N SER A 92 23.25 -21.01 -5.08
CA SER A 92 23.75 -22.35 -4.75
C SER A 92 22.63 -23.22 -4.13
N PRO A 93 22.64 -24.55 -4.32
CA PRO A 93 21.65 -25.44 -3.71
C PRO A 93 21.53 -25.28 -2.19
N GLU A 94 22.66 -25.08 -1.50
CA GLU A 94 22.72 -24.82 -0.06
C GLU A 94 21.92 -23.56 0.33
N MET A 95 22.05 -22.46 -0.44
CA MET A 95 21.32 -21.22 -0.16
C MET A 95 19.81 -21.37 -0.41
N VAL A 96 19.43 -22.14 -1.44
CA VAL A 96 18.03 -22.46 -1.70
C VAL A 96 17.42 -23.25 -0.54
N GLU A 97 18.14 -24.26 -0.04
CA GLU A 97 17.70 -25.06 1.11
C GLU A 97 17.58 -24.21 2.37
N LYS A 98 18.58 -23.38 2.69
CA LYS A 98 18.51 -22.44 3.83
C LYS A 98 17.31 -21.51 3.74
N PHE A 99 17.02 -20.99 2.55
CA PHE A 99 15.84 -20.14 2.35
C PHE A 99 14.56 -20.93 2.62
N LYS A 100 14.41 -22.12 2.01
CA LYS A 100 13.24 -22.99 2.21
C LYS A 100 13.04 -23.32 3.69
N LEU A 101 14.08 -23.77 4.39
CA LEU A 101 14.03 -24.09 5.82
C LEU A 101 13.68 -22.87 6.68
N THR A 102 14.16 -21.68 6.32
CA THR A 102 13.82 -20.44 7.04
C THR A 102 12.32 -20.15 6.93
N ILE A 103 11.73 -20.29 5.74
CA ILE A 103 10.29 -20.09 5.53
C ILE A 103 9.47 -21.16 6.27
N GLU A 104 9.86 -22.43 6.16
CA GLU A 104 9.15 -23.56 6.80
C GLU A 104 9.19 -23.48 8.32
N LYS A 105 10.34 -23.13 8.90
CA LYS A 105 10.50 -22.93 10.35
C LYS A 105 9.56 -21.85 10.87
N MET A 106 9.40 -20.76 10.11
CA MET A 106 8.55 -19.64 10.50
C MET A 106 7.06 -19.96 10.40
N ALA A 107 6.68 -20.84 9.47
CA ALA A 107 5.31 -21.33 9.33
C ALA A 107 5.00 -22.57 10.17
N ALA A 108 6.02 -23.18 10.81
CA ALA A 108 5.95 -24.49 11.45
C ALA A 108 5.34 -25.59 10.56
N LYS A 109 5.51 -25.46 9.23
CA LYS A 109 4.84 -26.28 8.22
C LYS A 109 5.64 -26.27 6.92
N SER A 110 5.63 -27.37 6.18
CA SER A 110 6.36 -27.45 4.90
C SER A 110 5.81 -26.46 3.88
N LEU A 111 6.65 -25.96 2.97
CA LEU A 111 6.23 -24.99 1.97
C LEU A 111 5.18 -25.59 1.03
N GLU A 112 5.35 -26.85 0.69
CA GLU A 112 4.40 -27.61 -0.13
C GLU A 112 3.01 -27.63 0.53
N GLU A 113 2.93 -27.96 1.82
CA GLU A 113 1.68 -28.03 2.56
C GLU A 113 1.07 -26.64 2.76
N GLN A 114 1.88 -25.59 3.01
CA GLN A 114 1.38 -24.21 3.05
C GLN A 114 0.73 -23.79 1.72
N THR A 115 1.33 -24.16 0.59
CA THR A 115 0.75 -23.84 -0.74
C THR A 115 -0.52 -24.63 -1.01
N ALA A 116 -0.60 -25.88 -0.56
CA ALA A 116 -1.79 -26.73 -0.69
C ALA A 116 -2.96 -26.14 0.11
N ASP A 117 -2.76 -25.82 1.38
CA ASP A 117 -3.75 -25.16 2.23
C ASP A 117 -4.26 -23.85 1.62
N ARG A 118 -3.36 -23.01 1.10
CA ARG A 118 -3.73 -21.75 0.46
C ARG A 118 -4.62 -22.00 -0.77
N LYS A 119 -4.31 -23.01 -1.59
CA LYS A 119 -5.12 -23.37 -2.77
C LYS A 119 -6.50 -23.87 -2.37
N ASP A 120 -6.58 -24.75 -1.38
CA ASP A 120 -7.85 -25.28 -0.86
C ASP A 120 -8.72 -24.16 -0.28
N LEU A 121 -8.14 -23.27 0.52
CA LEU A 121 -8.84 -22.10 1.05
C LEU A 121 -9.39 -21.21 -0.07
N LEU A 122 -8.58 -20.90 -1.08
CA LEU A 122 -9.03 -20.09 -2.22
C LEU A 122 -10.16 -20.79 -3.01
N ALA A 123 -10.08 -22.11 -3.19
CA ALA A 123 -11.14 -22.87 -3.84
C ALA A 123 -12.45 -22.79 -3.05
N LYS A 124 -12.38 -22.97 -1.71
CA LYS A 124 -13.55 -22.83 -0.82
C LYS A 124 -14.16 -21.43 -0.91
N LEU A 125 -13.34 -20.38 -0.83
CA LEU A 125 -13.82 -19.00 -0.90
C LEU A 125 -14.48 -18.64 -2.24
N ASN A 126 -14.00 -19.23 -3.34
CA ASN A 126 -14.58 -19.02 -4.67
C ASN A 126 -15.96 -19.69 -4.84
N THR A 127 -16.36 -20.62 -3.96
CA THR A 127 -17.69 -21.27 -4.01
C THR A 127 -18.82 -20.49 -3.32
N GLY A 128 -18.52 -19.30 -2.79
CA GLY A 128 -19.47 -18.39 -2.15
C GLY A 128 -19.74 -18.70 -0.66
N PRO A 129 -20.15 -17.70 0.15
CA PRO A 129 -20.25 -17.84 1.62
C PRO A 129 -21.34 -18.80 2.14
N GLY A 130 -21.99 -19.59 1.27
CA GLY A 130 -23.06 -20.53 1.64
C GLY A 130 -22.65 -22.01 1.72
N LYS A 131 -21.39 -22.37 1.44
CA LYS A 131 -20.89 -23.77 1.44
C LYS A 131 -19.69 -24.00 2.36
N ILE A 132 -19.53 -23.19 3.41
CA ILE A 132 -18.59 -23.54 4.50
C ILE A 132 -19.33 -24.56 5.38
N GLU A 133 -19.46 -25.78 4.88
CA GLU A 133 -20.04 -26.88 5.64
C GLU A 133 -19.10 -27.25 6.80
N LYS A 134 -19.75 -27.34 7.96
CA LYS A 134 -19.24 -27.72 9.26
C LYS A 134 -18.45 -29.04 9.17
N ASN A 135 -17.13 -28.97 9.23
CA ASN A 135 -16.30 -30.10 9.66
C ASN A 135 -15.01 -29.55 10.27
N ALA A 136 -15.13 -29.00 11.47
CA ALA A 136 -14.02 -28.76 12.39
C ALA A 136 -14.40 -29.35 13.75
N GLY A 137 -14.27 -30.67 13.82
CA GLY A 137 -14.32 -31.53 14.99
C GLY A 137 -13.92 -32.91 14.47
N GLN A 138 -13.01 -33.68 15.05
CA GLN A 138 -12.35 -33.69 16.34
C GLN A 138 -11.00 -34.40 16.12
N GLU A 139 -9.98 -34.08 16.90
CA GLU A 139 -9.10 -35.11 17.46
C GLU A 139 -8.37 -34.54 18.68
N GLU A 140 -8.91 -34.89 19.86
CA GLU A 140 -8.24 -34.76 21.15
C GLU A 140 -7.25 -35.93 21.31
N GLN A 141 -6.01 -35.64 21.71
CA GLN A 141 -5.24 -36.53 22.59
C GLN A 141 -4.63 -35.74 23.76
N LYS A 142 -5.20 -36.00 24.94
CA LYS A 142 -4.75 -35.69 26.32
C LYS A 142 -3.47 -36.50 26.63
N LYS A 143 -2.52 -36.19 27.53
CA LYS A 143 -2.38 -35.45 28.83
C LYS A 143 -0.89 -35.65 29.28
N PRO A 144 -0.41 -35.28 30.49
CA PRO A 144 -0.64 -34.14 31.42
C PRO A 144 0.71 -33.38 31.69
N VAL A 145 0.79 -32.26 32.43
CA VAL A 145 1.01 -32.18 33.90
C VAL A 145 0.73 -30.73 34.36
N ASP A 146 -0.22 -30.61 35.28
CA ASP A 146 -0.30 -29.84 36.54
C ASP A 146 0.74 -28.73 36.84
N GLU A 147 0.47 -27.67 37.60
CA GLU A 147 -0.74 -27.04 38.14
C GLU A 147 -0.20 -25.86 38.98
N SER A 148 -0.54 -24.62 38.65
CA SER A 148 -0.80 -23.60 39.68
C SER A 148 -1.49 -22.36 39.12
N SER A 149 -2.81 -22.38 39.29
CA SER A 149 -3.69 -21.29 39.70
C SER A 149 -3.58 -19.92 38.99
N SER A 150 -4.58 -19.62 38.17
CA SER A 150 -5.56 -18.60 38.59
C SER A 150 -6.86 -18.69 37.77
N LYS A 151 -7.94 -18.73 38.54
CA LYS A 151 -9.35 -18.76 38.14
C LYS A 151 -9.71 -17.51 37.32
N SER A 152 -10.20 -17.69 36.10
CA SER A 152 -11.28 -16.85 35.55
C SER A 152 -11.89 -17.49 34.31
N GLN A 153 -13.02 -18.15 34.57
CA GLN A 153 -14.02 -18.51 33.59
C GLN A 153 -14.76 -17.21 33.20
N LYS A 154 -14.61 -16.74 31.97
CA LYS A 154 -15.61 -15.84 31.35
C LYS A 154 -15.44 -15.77 29.83
N ASP A 155 -16.50 -16.22 29.15
CA ASP A 155 -17.00 -15.77 27.86
C ASP A 155 -15.97 -15.45 26.76
N VAL A 156 -15.82 -16.40 25.83
CA VAL A 156 -15.39 -16.08 24.47
C VAL A 156 -16.50 -15.24 23.85
N LYS A 157 -16.42 -13.92 24.03
CA LYS A 157 -17.28 -12.98 23.33
C LYS A 157 -17.00 -13.12 21.83
N GLN A 158 -17.98 -13.66 21.12
CA GLN A 158 -18.07 -13.57 19.67
C GLN A 158 -17.97 -12.09 19.30
N VAL A 159 -16.84 -11.69 18.72
CA VAL A 159 -16.63 -10.31 18.30
C VAL A 159 -17.39 -10.12 17.01
N GLU A 160 -18.60 -9.58 17.14
CA GLU A 160 -19.48 -9.23 16.04
C GLU A 160 -18.83 -8.08 15.27
N GLY A 161 -18.50 -8.33 14.00
CA GLY A 161 -17.93 -7.32 13.12
C GLY A 161 -18.95 -6.23 12.86
N TYR A 162 -18.51 -4.97 12.87
CA TYR A 162 -19.36 -3.84 12.51
C TYR A 162 -19.95 -4.05 11.12
N LYS A 163 -21.28 -4.17 11.06
CA LYS A 163 -22.05 -4.06 9.83
C LYS A 163 -21.93 -2.60 9.38
N MET A 164 -21.39 -2.36 8.18
CA MET A 164 -21.54 -1.06 7.54
C MET A 164 -23.02 -0.90 7.22
N GLU A 165 -23.68 -0.05 7.99
CA GLU A 165 -24.99 0.47 7.61
C GLU A 165 -24.73 1.55 6.56
N ASP A 166 -25.45 1.46 5.44
CA ASP A 166 -25.44 2.53 4.45
C ASP A 166 -25.84 3.81 5.18
N MET A 167 -24.93 4.80 5.22
CA MET A 167 -25.28 6.11 5.75
C MET A 167 -26.33 6.70 4.81
N ASP A 168 -27.59 6.60 5.21
CA ASP A 168 -28.66 7.43 4.69
C ASP A 168 -28.26 8.86 5.05
N THR A 169 -27.74 9.60 4.06
CA THR A 169 -27.30 10.98 4.21
C THR A 169 -28.53 11.86 4.46
N LYS A 170 -29.00 11.86 5.70
CA LYS A 170 -29.89 12.87 6.25
C LYS A 170 -29.08 13.73 7.21
N ASP A 171 -28.13 14.47 6.65
CA ASP A 171 -27.65 15.68 7.27
C ASP A 171 -28.52 16.83 6.78
N GLU A 172 -29.34 17.34 7.70
CA GLU A 172 -30.06 18.62 7.65
C GLU A 172 -29.06 19.75 7.37
N THR A 173 -28.71 19.94 6.10
CA THR A 173 -28.06 21.14 5.60
C THR A 173 -28.80 21.58 4.35
N THR A 174 -29.82 22.42 4.55
CA THR A 174 -30.41 23.32 3.55
C THR A 174 -30.28 22.85 2.10
N ASP A 175 -31.30 22.14 1.62
CA ASP A 175 -31.55 21.92 0.20
C ASP A 175 -31.64 23.26 -0.54
N LEU A 176 -30.52 23.75 -1.05
CA LEU A 176 -30.51 24.59 -2.22
C LEU A 176 -30.31 23.67 -3.42
N SER A 177 -31.43 23.40 -4.09
CA SER A 177 -31.55 22.60 -5.30
C SER A 177 -30.35 22.79 -6.24
N SER A 178 -29.56 21.72 -6.39
CA SER A 178 -28.28 21.63 -7.10
C SER A 178 -28.33 21.96 -8.60
N SER A 179 -29.50 22.31 -9.15
CA SER A 179 -29.64 22.79 -10.54
C SER A 179 -29.60 24.32 -10.69
N GLY A 180 -29.63 25.10 -9.59
CA GLY A 180 -29.66 26.56 -9.66
C GLY A 180 -28.29 27.26 -9.69
N ILE A 181 -27.22 26.60 -9.22
CA ILE A 181 -25.92 27.25 -8.95
C ILE A 181 -24.81 26.83 -9.92
N GLN A 182 -25.09 25.94 -10.87
CA GLN A 182 -24.07 25.47 -11.83
C GLN A 182 -23.50 26.60 -12.71
N TRP A 183 -24.23 27.70 -12.90
CA TRP A 183 -23.77 28.88 -13.65
C TRP A 183 -23.26 30.02 -12.75
N ALA A 184 -23.31 29.89 -11.42
CA ALA A 184 -22.93 30.97 -10.50
C ALA A 184 -21.45 31.35 -10.64
N ALA A 185 -20.58 30.37 -10.88
CA ALA A 185 -19.16 30.62 -11.15
C ALA A 185 -18.96 31.39 -12.47
N SER A 186 -19.71 31.05 -13.52
CA SER A 186 -19.64 31.74 -14.82
C SER A 186 -20.17 33.17 -14.74
N LEU A 187 -21.26 33.41 -14.00
CA LEU A 187 -21.73 34.78 -13.78
C LEU A 187 -20.80 35.61 -12.91
N PHE A 188 -20.15 35.00 -11.91
CA PHE A 188 -19.14 35.69 -11.12
C PHE A 188 -17.96 36.15 -11.98
N VAL A 189 -17.47 35.29 -12.88
CA VAL A 189 -16.41 35.65 -13.83
C VAL A 189 -16.86 36.74 -14.81
N LEU A 190 -18.08 36.65 -15.36
CA LEU A 190 -18.61 37.67 -16.25
C LEU A 190 -18.82 39.02 -15.55
N LEU A 191 -19.20 39.01 -14.26
CA LEU A 191 -19.33 40.21 -13.45
C LEU A 191 -17.98 40.87 -13.18
N LEU A 192 -16.92 40.09 -12.91
CA LEU A 192 -15.57 40.61 -12.77
C LEU A 192 -15.05 41.23 -14.08
N ILE A 193 -15.31 40.58 -15.21
CA ILE A 193 -14.95 41.11 -16.54
C ILE A 193 -15.75 42.39 -16.84
N GLY A 194 -17.04 42.41 -16.53
CA GLY A 194 -17.89 43.60 -16.68
C GLY A 194 -17.44 44.77 -15.82
N LEU A 195 -17.07 44.52 -14.56
CA LEU A 195 -16.50 45.53 -13.66
C LEU A 195 -15.15 46.04 -14.16
N PHE A 196 -14.29 45.16 -14.69
CA PHE A 196 -13.01 45.56 -15.27
C PHE A 196 -13.19 46.48 -16.48
N VAL A 197 -14.10 46.13 -17.40
CA VAL A 197 -14.41 46.96 -18.59
C VAL A 197 -15.10 48.27 -18.20
N TRP A 198 -15.98 48.25 -17.20
CA TRP A 198 -16.63 49.45 -16.65
C TRP A 198 -15.62 50.38 -15.97
N CYS A 199 -14.67 49.82 -15.21
CA CYS A 199 -13.57 50.56 -14.59
C CYS A 199 -12.67 51.20 -15.65
N CYS A 200 -12.26 50.44 -16.67
CA CYS A 200 -11.49 50.97 -17.79
C CYS A 200 -12.25 52.01 -18.65
N ARG A 201 -13.60 51.94 -18.70
CA ARG A 201 -14.43 52.97 -19.35
C ARG A 201 -14.63 54.22 -18.50
N LEU A 202 -14.66 54.10 -17.17
CA LEU A 202 -14.75 55.24 -16.26
C LEU A 202 -13.46 56.07 -16.21
N ASP A 203 -12.30 55.45 -16.46
CA ASP A 203 -11.01 56.15 -16.61
C ASP A 203 -10.88 56.94 -17.94
N LEU A 204 -11.82 56.80 -18.87
CA LEU A 204 -11.88 57.57 -20.13
C LEU A 204 -12.81 58.79 -20.05
N ILE A 205 -13.40 59.10 -18.89
CA ILE A 205 -14.13 60.37 -18.68
C ILE A 205 -13.12 61.42 -18.17
N PRO A 206 -12.81 62.47 -18.94
CA PRO A 206 -11.79 63.44 -18.54
C PRO A 206 -12.28 64.24 -17.33
N ARG A 207 -11.60 64.09 -16.18
CA ARG A 207 -11.72 65.06 -15.09
C ARG A 207 -11.15 66.39 -15.57
N ARG A 208 -12.07 67.33 -15.81
CA ARG A 208 -11.85 68.72 -16.17
C ARG A 208 -10.97 69.42 -15.11
N SER A 209 -9.76 69.77 -15.52
CA SER A 209 -9.00 71.01 -15.22
C SER A 209 -9.22 71.77 -13.89
N GLY A 210 -8.14 71.94 -13.12
CA GLY A 210 -7.95 73.02 -12.13
C GLY A 210 -6.53 73.00 -11.52
N PRO A 211 -5.91 74.15 -11.17
CA PRO A 211 -4.56 74.55 -11.63
C PRO A 211 -3.40 74.31 -10.63
N PRO A 212 -2.14 74.60 -11.01
CA PRO A 212 -0.94 74.14 -10.31
C PRO A 212 -0.42 75.15 -9.26
N SER A 213 0.01 74.65 -8.12
CA SER A 213 0.87 75.34 -7.16
C SER A 213 1.64 74.28 -6.37
N GLY A 214 2.94 74.33 -6.13
CA GLY A 214 3.99 75.27 -6.45
C GLY A 214 5.29 74.53 -6.19
N ARG A 215 6.30 74.84 -6.99
CA ARG A 215 7.67 74.34 -6.88
C ARG A 215 8.32 74.97 -5.64
N ASN A 216 8.84 74.17 -4.72
CA ASN A 216 9.85 74.61 -3.75
C ASN A 216 11.00 73.58 -3.71
N PRO A 217 12.21 73.94 -4.17
CA PRO A 217 13.43 73.19 -3.92
C PRO A 217 14.17 73.78 -2.71
N ASN A 218 14.77 72.90 -1.88
CA ASN A 218 15.66 73.12 -0.72
C ASN A 218 15.07 72.83 0.66
N LEU A 219 15.59 71.79 1.32
CA LEU A 219 16.46 71.87 2.51
C LEU A 219 16.86 70.43 2.92
N THR A 220 18.09 69.98 2.61
CA THR A 220 19.18 69.67 3.57
C THR A 220 18.75 68.86 4.80
N LEU A 221 19.19 67.61 4.91
CA LEU A 221 20.37 67.22 5.72
C LEU A 221 20.31 67.81 7.13
N PHE A 222 19.79 67.02 8.07
CA PHE A 222 20.46 66.56 9.30
C PHE A 222 19.75 65.32 9.82
#